data_AF-A0A0D0GH15-F1
#
_entry.id   AF-A0A0D0GH15-F1
#
_cell.length_a   1.000
_cell.length_b   1.000
_cell.length_c   1.000
_cell.angle_alpha   90.00
_cell.angle_beta   90.00
_cell.angle_gamma   90.00
#
_symmetry.space_group_name_H-M   'P 1'
#
loop_
_entity.id
_entity.type
_entity.pdbx_description
1 polymer ?
#
loop_
_entity_poly.entity_id
_entity_poly.type
_entity_poly.pdbx_seq_one_letter_code
_entity_poly.pdbx_strand_id
1 'polypeptide(L)'
;MKQLAIAEGFQNPAQYIVNDLPEAILDTAGLTKFDCITCLYNGLSILNMEGVYHLLKNCRQKLNDNGKLFVEMHDIFLMTEYLSDPKIHYTELKNSRGEHIEYAWPSGKIKWNPYNYRAEVPVQFLIKSSQRTDTIEFTSYDHIYCAEHIIFLASLHGFQARILTDISAWKALFSNAIILELSVGDKNLND
;
A
#
# COMPACT_ATOMS: atom_id res chain seq x y z
N MET A 1 -13.26 2.31 5.93
CA MET A 1 -12.90 0.87 5.92
C MET A 1 -13.12 0.18 7.27
N LYS A 2 -12.68 0.76 8.41
CA LYS A 2 -12.85 0.14 9.74
C LYS A 2 -14.26 -0.33 10.09
N GLN A 3 -15.28 0.51 9.86
CA GLN A 3 -16.67 0.18 10.17
C GLN A 3 -17.22 -0.98 9.31
N LEU A 4 -16.84 -1.05 8.03
CA LEU A 4 -17.22 -2.14 7.12
C LEU A 4 -16.54 -3.45 7.54
N ALA A 5 -15.23 -3.43 7.82
CA ALA A 5 -14.51 -4.64 8.25
C ALA A 5 -15.00 -5.19 9.59
N ILE A 6 -15.38 -4.31 10.53
CA ILE A 6 -15.99 -4.72 11.81
C ILE A 6 -17.38 -5.32 11.59
N ALA A 7 -18.19 -4.74 10.70
CA ALA A 7 -19.53 -5.24 10.40
C ALA A 7 -19.53 -6.63 9.73
N GLU A 8 -18.48 -6.95 8.97
CA GLU A 8 -18.40 -8.17 8.14
C GLU A 8 -17.63 -9.35 8.78
N GLY A 9 -17.26 -9.29 10.07
CA GLY A 9 -16.84 -10.51 10.78
C GLY A 9 -15.67 -10.44 11.78
N PHE A 10 -15.13 -9.27 12.10
CA PHE A 10 -14.11 -9.19 13.17
C PHE A 10 -14.74 -9.28 14.56
N GLN A 11 -14.53 -10.42 15.23
CA GLN A 11 -15.13 -10.72 16.54
C GLN A 11 -14.66 -9.81 17.69
N ASN A 12 -13.49 -9.16 17.57
CA ASN A 12 -12.98 -8.22 18.57
C ASN A 12 -12.56 -6.88 17.92
N PRO A 13 -13.43 -5.86 17.96
CA PRO A 13 -13.16 -4.55 17.36
C PRO A 13 -11.89 -3.84 17.87
N ALA A 14 -11.46 -4.13 19.11
CA ALA A 14 -10.25 -3.55 19.70
C ALA A 14 -8.96 -4.13 19.09
N GLN A 15 -9.04 -5.28 18.42
CA GLN A 15 -7.91 -5.95 17.76
C GLN A 15 -7.76 -5.55 16.28
N TYR A 16 -8.67 -4.71 15.76
CA TYR A 16 -8.64 -4.21 14.38
C TYR A 16 -8.26 -2.72 14.36
N ILE A 17 -7.01 -2.45 13.99
CA ILE A 17 -6.44 -1.10 13.89
C ILE A 17 -6.40 -0.71 12.41
N VAL A 18 -7.04 0.39 12.07
CA VAL A 18 -6.94 1.03 10.75
C VAL A 18 -6.38 2.41 10.99
N ASN A 19 -5.14 2.62 10.61
CA ASN A 19 -4.44 3.89 10.68
C ASN A 19 -3.30 3.88 9.64
N ASP A 20 -2.73 5.04 9.35
CA ASP A 20 -1.61 5.15 8.42
C ASP A 20 -0.34 4.54 9.01
N LEU A 21 0.51 3.97 8.15
CA LEU A 21 1.82 3.48 8.52
C LEU A 21 2.86 4.61 8.36
N PRO A 22 3.83 4.74 9.29
CA PRO A 22 4.16 3.83 10.39
C PRO A 22 3.42 4.07 11.72
N GLU A 23 2.62 5.11 11.86
CA GLU A 23 1.98 5.54 13.11
C GLU A 23 1.13 4.43 13.75
N ALA A 24 0.37 3.68 12.94
CA ALA A 24 -0.44 2.55 13.38
C ALA A 24 0.35 1.50 14.18
N ILE A 25 1.65 1.33 13.85
CA ILE A 25 2.53 0.36 14.52
C ILE A 25 3.02 0.92 15.86
N LEU A 26 3.25 2.22 15.96
CA LEU A 26 3.73 2.87 17.18
C LEU A 26 2.64 2.86 18.26
N ASP A 27 1.38 3.01 17.88
CA ASP A 27 0.20 2.96 18.79
C ASP A 27 0.00 1.60 19.48
N THR A 28 0.70 0.56 19.04
CA THR A 28 0.64 -0.80 19.62
C THR A 28 1.83 -1.11 20.53
N ALA A 29 2.62 -0.10 20.92
CA ALA A 29 3.76 -0.26 21.83
C ALA A 29 3.36 -0.98 23.13
N GLY A 30 3.89 -2.20 23.33
CA GLY A 30 3.84 -2.93 24.60
C GLY A 30 2.74 -3.99 24.77
N LEU A 31 1.83 -4.21 23.81
CA LEU A 31 0.65 -5.06 24.09
C LEU A 31 0.50 -6.37 23.31
N THR A 32 0.97 -6.48 22.06
CA THR A 32 0.79 -7.74 21.32
C THR A 32 1.78 -7.88 20.16
N LYS A 33 2.20 -9.11 19.86
CA LYS A 33 2.87 -9.50 18.62
C LYS A 33 1.84 -10.05 17.63
N PHE A 34 2.06 -9.84 16.33
CA PHE A 34 1.13 -10.25 15.27
C PHE A 34 1.64 -11.48 14.52
N ASP A 35 0.73 -12.38 14.19
CA ASP A 35 1.00 -13.49 13.26
C ASP A 35 0.98 -13.04 11.80
N CYS A 36 0.29 -11.92 11.52
CA CYS A 36 0.14 -11.38 10.18
C CYS A 36 0.11 -9.86 10.22
N ILE A 37 0.88 -9.23 9.32
CA ILE A 37 0.77 -7.81 8.99
C ILE A 37 0.56 -7.72 7.48
N THR A 38 -0.28 -6.80 7.03
CA THR A 38 -0.57 -6.60 5.60
C THR A 38 -0.40 -5.13 5.26
N CYS A 39 0.40 -4.85 4.24
CA CYS A 39 0.56 -3.55 3.61
C CYS A 39 0.05 -3.67 2.17
N LEU A 40 -1.23 -3.36 1.96
CA LEU A 40 -1.95 -3.60 0.71
C LEU A 40 -2.27 -2.28 -0.01
N TYR A 41 -2.85 -2.38 -1.21
CA TYR A 41 -3.25 -1.26 -2.06
C TYR A 41 -2.10 -0.29 -2.37
N ASN A 42 -0.90 -0.83 -2.58
CA ASN A 42 0.32 -0.08 -2.81
C ASN A 42 0.64 0.94 -1.71
N GLY A 43 0.14 0.76 -0.48
CA GLY A 43 0.34 1.70 0.61
C GLY A 43 1.81 1.98 0.96
N LEU A 44 2.75 1.16 0.48
CA LEU A 44 4.17 1.41 0.58
C LEU A 44 4.64 2.63 -0.24
N SER A 45 3.94 2.99 -1.32
CA SER A 45 4.34 4.05 -2.26
C SER A 45 4.39 5.45 -1.63
N ILE A 46 3.66 5.68 -0.54
CA ILE A 46 3.64 6.99 0.14
C ILE A 46 4.97 7.28 0.85
N LEU A 47 5.69 6.24 1.27
CA LEU A 47 6.95 6.35 1.99
C LEU A 47 8.09 6.52 1.00
N ASN A 48 9.20 7.11 1.41
CA ASN A 48 10.48 7.03 0.70
C ASN A 48 11.28 5.80 1.20
N MET A 49 12.46 5.53 0.63
CA MET A 49 13.32 4.40 1.02
C MET A 49 13.66 4.35 2.53
N GLU A 50 13.92 5.50 3.14
CA GLU A 50 14.18 5.59 4.59
C GLU A 50 12.92 5.21 5.40
N GLY A 51 11.75 5.70 4.99
CA GLY A 51 10.47 5.34 5.57
C GLY A 51 10.15 3.85 5.45
N VAL A 52 10.45 3.26 4.29
CA VAL A 52 10.33 1.81 4.06
C VAL A 52 11.24 1.03 5.02
N TYR A 53 12.50 1.43 5.15
CA TYR A 53 13.43 0.81 6.09
C TYR A 53 12.89 0.85 7.53
N HIS A 54 12.43 2.01 7.99
CA HIS A 54 11.84 2.16 9.32
C HIS A 54 10.57 1.35 9.49
N LEU A 55 9.71 1.30 8.47
CA LEU A 55 8.51 0.48 8.48
C LEU A 55 8.86 -1.00 8.68
N LEU A 56 9.77 -1.54 7.86
CA LEU A 56 10.20 -2.93 7.94
C LEU A 56 10.82 -3.27 9.30
N LYS A 57 11.68 -2.39 9.83
CA LYS A 57 12.22 -2.52 11.20
C LYS A 57 11.11 -2.61 12.24
N ASN A 58 10.12 -1.73 12.16
CA ASN A 58 9.01 -1.69 13.11
C ASN A 58 8.12 -2.93 12.98
N CYS A 59 7.79 -3.35 11.75
CA CYS A 59 7.05 -4.59 11.48
C CYS A 59 7.78 -5.81 12.08
N ARG A 60 9.10 -5.91 11.91
CA ARG A 60 9.89 -7.02 12.48
C ARG A 60 9.76 -7.10 13.99
N GLN A 61 9.79 -5.95 14.67
CA GLN A 61 9.64 -5.87 16.12
C GLN A 61 8.24 -6.23 16.59
N LYS A 62 7.23 -6.17 15.71
CA LYS A 62 5.83 -6.49 16.04
C LYS A 62 5.39 -7.87 15.57
N LEU A 63 6.10 -8.54 14.67
CA LEU A 63 5.77 -9.90 14.27
C LEU A 63 6.20 -10.94 15.31
N ASN A 64 5.38 -11.99 15.43
CA ASN A 64 5.76 -13.26 16.03
C ASN A 64 6.88 -13.94 15.22
N ASP A 65 7.57 -14.90 15.81
CA ASP A 65 8.67 -15.61 15.14
C ASP A 65 8.20 -16.42 13.92
N ASN A 66 6.94 -16.87 13.91
CA ASN A 66 6.30 -17.50 12.74
C ASN A 66 5.41 -16.51 11.95
N GLY A 67 5.45 -15.23 12.31
CA GLY A 67 4.61 -14.21 11.72
C GLY A 67 5.06 -13.84 10.31
N LYS A 68 4.10 -13.39 9.50
CA LYS A 68 4.33 -12.99 8.11
C LYS A 68 3.89 -11.55 7.85
N LEU A 69 4.63 -10.85 7.00
CA LEU A 69 4.24 -9.57 6.43
C LEU A 69 3.97 -9.75 4.94
N PHE A 70 2.80 -9.32 4.47
CA PHE A 70 2.47 -9.27 3.06
C PHE A 70 2.52 -7.82 2.58
N VAL A 71 3.27 -7.58 1.50
CA VAL A 71 3.42 -6.26 0.89
C VAL A 71 2.96 -6.31 -0.55
N GLU A 72 1.93 -5.54 -0.87
CA GLU A 72 1.52 -5.24 -2.24
C GLU A 72 2.29 -4.03 -2.73
N MET A 73 2.87 -4.17 -3.92
CA MET A 73 3.65 -3.14 -4.58
C MET A 73 3.20 -2.99 -6.03
N HIS A 74 3.42 -1.83 -6.61
CA HIS A 74 3.27 -1.69 -8.05
C HIS A 74 4.25 -2.58 -8.81
N ASP A 75 3.81 -3.17 -9.92
CA ASP A 75 4.73 -3.70 -10.91
C ASP A 75 5.47 -2.55 -11.61
N ILE A 76 6.79 -2.51 -11.48
CA ILE A 76 7.62 -1.42 -12.00
C ILE A 76 7.55 -1.32 -13.53
N PHE A 77 7.38 -2.43 -14.25
CA PHE A 77 7.25 -2.41 -15.70
C PHE A 77 5.92 -1.78 -16.10
N LEU A 78 4.83 -2.17 -15.46
CA LEU A 78 3.51 -1.58 -15.71
C LEU A 78 3.48 -0.09 -15.34
N MET A 79 4.14 0.30 -14.24
CA MET A 79 4.18 1.71 -13.84
C MET A 79 5.02 2.55 -14.77
N THR A 80 6.16 2.05 -15.25
CA THR A 80 6.98 2.81 -16.20
C THR A 80 6.28 2.98 -17.53
N GLU A 81 5.53 1.97 -18.00
CA GLU A 81 4.64 2.09 -19.16
C GLU A 81 3.57 3.17 -18.92
N TYR A 82 2.87 3.10 -17.79
CA TYR A 82 1.85 4.09 -17.41
C TYR A 82 2.40 5.52 -17.29
N LEU A 83 3.61 5.70 -16.77
CA LEU A 83 4.26 7.02 -16.71
C LEU A 83 4.62 7.57 -18.10
N SER A 84 4.92 6.68 -19.06
CA SER A 84 5.29 7.06 -20.42
C SER A 84 4.09 7.44 -21.29
N ASP A 85 2.94 6.80 -21.08
CA ASP A 85 1.68 7.07 -21.77
C ASP A 85 0.48 7.03 -20.79
N PRO A 86 0.32 8.06 -19.94
CA PRO A 86 -0.70 8.06 -18.92
C PRO A 86 -2.10 8.18 -19.53
N LYS A 87 -2.93 7.17 -19.31
CA LYS A 87 -4.35 7.20 -19.68
C LYS A 87 -5.17 7.79 -18.53
N ILE A 88 -6.04 8.73 -18.86
CA ILE A 88 -6.98 9.29 -17.89
C ILE A 88 -8.05 8.25 -17.58
N HIS A 89 -8.04 7.75 -16.36
CA HIS A 89 -9.11 6.92 -15.84
C HIS A 89 -10.19 7.81 -15.27
N TYR A 90 -11.36 7.76 -15.91
CA TYR A 90 -12.59 8.35 -15.42
C TYR A 90 -13.42 7.28 -14.74
N THR A 91 -14.00 7.61 -13.60
CA THR A 91 -14.93 6.71 -12.93
C THR A 91 -15.96 7.53 -12.19
N GLU A 92 -17.16 6.98 -12.14
CA GLU A 92 -18.31 7.62 -11.56
C GLU A 92 -18.90 6.71 -10.49
N LEU A 93 -19.24 7.29 -9.34
CA LEU A 93 -19.90 6.58 -8.27
C LEU A 93 -20.93 7.46 -7.59
N LYS A 94 -21.97 6.82 -7.04
CA LYS A 94 -22.97 7.49 -6.21
C LYS A 94 -22.78 7.07 -4.77
N ASN A 95 -22.62 8.02 -3.86
CA ASN A 95 -22.44 7.70 -2.45
C ASN A 95 -23.79 7.59 -1.71
N SER A 96 -23.73 7.18 -0.44
CA SER A 96 -24.91 7.00 0.41
C SER A 96 -25.69 8.28 0.71
N ARG A 97 -25.08 9.45 0.50
CA ARG A 97 -25.72 10.78 0.64
C ARG A 97 -26.41 11.23 -0.64
N GLY A 98 -26.38 10.41 -1.70
CA GLY A 98 -26.95 10.72 -3.00
C GLY A 98 -26.09 11.67 -3.85
N GLU A 99 -24.86 11.96 -3.44
CA GLU A 99 -23.91 12.74 -4.23
C GLU A 99 -23.35 11.87 -5.36
N HIS A 100 -23.24 12.44 -6.55
CA HIS A 100 -22.58 11.83 -7.70
C HIS A 100 -21.15 12.35 -7.76
N ILE A 101 -20.20 11.43 -7.66
CA ILE A 101 -18.77 11.73 -7.63
C ILE A 101 -18.18 11.20 -8.93
N GLU A 102 -17.63 12.12 -9.72
CA GLU A 102 -16.81 11.79 -10.89
C GLU A 102 -15.35 12.01 -10.49
N TYR A 103 -14.47 11.04 -10.77
CA TYR A 103 -13.04 11.20 -10.52
C TYR A 103 -12.22 10.98 -11.79
N ALA A 104 -11.14 11.74 -11.92
CA ALA A 104 -10.15 11.63 -12.99
C ALA A 104 -8.76 11.38 -12.38
N TRP A 105 -8.14 10.25 -12.76
CA TRP A 105 -6.78 9.87 -12.33
C TRP A 105 -5.99 9.28 -13.53
N PRO A 106 -4.93 9.94 -14.02
CA PRO A 106 -4.49 11.28 -13.62
C PRO A 106 -5.38 12.33 -14.28
N SER A 107 -5.68 13.44 -13.61
CA SER A 107 -6.46 14.54 -14.20
C SER A 107 -5.63 15.42 -15.13
N GLY A 108 -4.32 15.19 -15.23
CA GLY A 108 -3.38 15.96 -16.04
C GLY A 108 -2.02 15.28 -16.16
N LYS A 109 -1.00 16.04 -16.58
CA LYS A 109 0.35 15.52 -16.79
C LYS A 109 1.00 15.07 -15.46
N ILE A 110 1.46 13.82 -15.41
CA ILE A 110 2.25 13.28 -14.31
C ILE A 110 3.64 13.92 -14.31
N LYS A 111 4.14 14.31 -13.13
CA LYS A 111 5.55 14.70 -12.97
C LYS A 111 6.33 13.53 -12.42
N TRP A 112 7.38 13.14 -13.12
CA TRP A 112 8.27 12.06 -12.72
C TRP A 112 9.63 12.62 -12.32
N ASN A 113 10.12 12.26 -11.12
CA ASN A 113 11.47 12.55 -10.70
C ASN A 113 12.32 11.27 -10.68
N PRO A 114 13.28 11.12 -11.61
CA PRO A 114 14.07 9.89 -11.73
C PRO A 114 15.14 9.74 -10.63
N TYR A 115 15.43 10.78 -9.85
CA TYR A 115 16.49 10.75 -8.83
C TYR A 115 16.00 10.20 -7.48
N ASN A 116 14.73 10.42 -7.16
CA ASN A 116 14.09 9.89 -5.95
C ASN A 116 12.96 8.90 -6.27
N TYR A 117 12.79 8.55 -7.55
CA TYR A 117 11.79 7.63 -8.05
C TYR A 117 10.36 7.96 -7.62
N ARG A 118 10.02 9.25 -7.55
CA ARG A 118 8.69 9.74 -7.12
C ARG A 118 7.89 10.28 -8.31
N ALA A 119 6.66 9.80 -8.44
CA ALA A 119 5.64 10.34 -9.32
C ALA A 119 4.72 11.29 -8.54
N GLU A 120 4.43 12.46 -9.13
CA GLU A 120 3.38 13.36 -8.67
C GLU A 120 2.21 13.25 -9.66
N VAL A 121 1.10 12.70 -9.18
CA VAL A 121 -0.05 12.35 -10.00
C VAL A 121 -1.19 13.31 -9.68
N PRO A 122 -1.58 14.22 -10.59
CA PRO A 122 -2.70 15.11 -10.35
C PRO A 122 -4.01 14.30 -10.35
N VAL A 123 -4.88 14.58 -9.39
CA VAL A 123 -6.19 13.95 -9.24
C VAL A 123 -7.25 15.02 -9.10
N GLN A 124 -8.39 14.82 -9.77
CA GLN A 124 -9.53 15.72 -9.70
C GLN A 124 -10.79 14.93 -9.37
N PHE A 125 -11.58 15.47 -8.43
CA PHE A 125 -12.93 15.01 -8.11
C PHE A 125 -13.94 16.10 -8.44
N LEU A 126 -15.04 15.72 -9.07
CA LEU A 126 -16.20 16.55 -9.28
C LEU A 126 -17.38 15.95 -8.49
N ILE A 127 -17.81 16.64 -7.44
CA ILE A 127 -18.87 16.20 -6.54
C ILE A 127 -20.14 16.97 -6.85
N LYS A 128 -21.12 16.30 -7.46
CA LYS A 128 -22.42 16.86 -7.84
C LYS A 128 -23.47 16.43 -6.83
N SER A 129 -24.22 17.39 -6.33
CA SER A 129 -25.39 17.20 -5.45
C SER A 129 -26.59 17.97 -6.01
N SER A 130 -27.77 17.80 -5.40
CA SER A 130 -28.94 18.60 -5.75
C SER A 130 -28.78 20.10 -5.45
N GLN A 131 -27.82 20.49 -4.61
CA GLN A 131 -27.66 21.86 -4.12
C GLN A 131 -26.42 22.55 -4.69
N ARG A 132 -25.37 21.81 -5.03
CA ARG A 132 -24.08 22.36 -5.49
C ARG A 132 -23.26 21.36 -6.30
N THR A 133 -22.29 21.90 -7.03
CA THR A 133 -21.19 21.15 -7.66
C THR A 133 -19.88 21.67 -7.11
N ASP A 134 -19.07 20.79 -6.52
CA ASP A 134 -17.74 21.11 -5.99
C ASP A 134 -16.66 20.42 -6.82
N THR A 135 -15.58 21.14 -7.13
CA THR A 135 -14.37 20.56 -7.72
C THR A 135 -13.28 20.52 -6.66
N ILE A 136 -12.69 19.35 -6.44
CA ILE A 136 -11.55 19.15 -5.53
C ILE A 136 -10.37 18.66 -6.35
N GLU A 137 -9.23 19.33 -6.22
CA GLU A 137 -7.99 18.97 -6.87
C GLU A 137 -6.92 18.71 -5.81
N PHE A 138 -6.16 17.63 -6.00
CA PHE A 138 -4.99 17.36 -5.19
C PHE A 138 -3.95 16.58 -6.00
N THR A 139 -2.78 16.39 -5.42
CA THR A 139 -1.69 15.61 -6.01
C THR A 139 -1.44 14.38 -5.16
N SER A 140 -1.61 13.20 -5.76
CA SER A 140 -1.14 11.94 -5.19
C SER A 140 0.36 11.82 -5.40
N TYR A 141 1.04 11.18 -4.46
CA TYR A 141 2.49 10.98 -4.52
C TYR A 141 2.81 9.50 -4.37
N ASP A 142 3.48 8.95 -5.36
CA ASP A 142 3.83 7.54 -5.41
C ASP A 142 5.33 7.38 -5.63
N HIS A 143 6.03 6.80 -4.67
CA HIS A 143 7.37 6.29 -4.86
C HIS A 143 7.30 4.91 -5.52
N ILE A 144 8.10 4.74 -6.57
CA ILE A 144 8.13 3.53 -7.37
C ILE A 144 9.36 2.71 -6.98
N TYR A 145 9.12 1.44 -6.68
CA TYR A 145 10.11 0.53 -6.16
C TYR A 145 10.21 -0.70 -7.05
N CYS A 146 11.42 -1.22 -7.23
CA CYS A 146 11.58 -2.60 -7.66
C CYS A 146 11.48 -3.53 -6.43
N ALA A 147 11.03 -4.76 -6.66
CA ALA A 147 10.88 -5.76 -5.61
C ALA A 147 12.22 -6.03 -4.91
N GLU A 148 13.32 -6.05 -5.67
CA GLU A 148 14.67 -6.35 -5.22
C GLU A 148 15.14 -5.37 -4.14
N HIS A 149 14.83 -4.08 -4.26
CA HIS A 149 15.17 -3.09 -3.23
C HIS A 149 14.43 -3.37 -1.93
N ILE A 150 13.14 -3.71 -2.00
CA ILE A 150 12.34 -4.03 -0.80
C ILE A 150 12.83 -5.32 -0.15
N ILE A 151 13.13 -6.34 -0.95
CA ILE A 151 13.72 -7.61 -0.49
C ILE A 151 15.06 -7.35 0.22
N PHE A 152 15.92 -6.52 -0.38
CA PHE A 152 17.19 -6.14 0.23
C PHE A 152 16.99 -5.46 1.58
N LEU A 153 16.16 -4.42 1.67
CA LEU A 153 15.88 -3.73 2.93
C LEU A 153 15.26 -4.67 3.98
N ALA A 154 14.37 -5.57 3.56
CA ALA A 154 13.77 -6.56 4.45
C ALA A 154 14.82 -7.53 5.02
N SER A 155 15.80 -7.95 4.20
CA SER A 155 16.89 -8.82 4.64
C SER A 155 17.76 -8.19 5.75
N LEU A 156 17.94 -6.87 5.74
CA LEU A 156 18.65 -6.14 6.81
C LEU A 156 17.94 -6.25 8.17
N HIS A 157 16.67 -6.64 8.18
CA HIS A 157 15.85 -6.85 9.37
C HIS A 157 15.54 -8.33 9.64
N GLY A 158 16.27 -9.24 8.98
CA GLY A 158 16.13 -10.68 9.20
C GLY A 158 14.86 -11.28 8.58
N PHE A 159 14.26 -10.60 7.59
CA PHE A 159 13.21 -11.22 6.78
C PHE A 159 13.82 -12.05 5.66
N GLN A 160 13.19 -13.19 5.39
CA GLN A 160 13.27 -13.90 4.12
C GLN A 160 12.09 -13.47 3.25
N ALA A 161 12.32 -13.33 1.95
CA ALA A 161 11.29 -12.85 1.04
C ALA A 161 10.94 -13.89 -0.02
N ARG A 162 9.67 -13.93 -0.39
CA ARG A 162 9.14 -14.71 -1.51
C ARG A 162 8.20 -13.85 -2.34
N ILE A 163 8.40 -13.82 -3.64
CA ILE A 163 7.47 -13.20 -4.59
C ILE A 163 6.33 -14.19 -4.82
N LEU A 164 5.11 -13.81 -4.47
CA LEU A 164 3.91 -14.64 -4.61
C LEU A 164 3.17 -14.42 -5.94
N THR A 165 3.48 -13.35 -6.65
CA THR A 165 2.77 -12.93 -7.87
C THR A 165 2.76 -13.99 -8.98
N ASP A 166 3.76 -14.87 -9.01
CA ASP A 166 3.85 -15.95 -10.00
C ASP A 166 2.93 -17.14 -9.70
N ILE A 167 2.29 -17.15 -8.52
CA ILE A 167 1.33 -18.18 -8.12
C ILE A 167 -0.05 -17.78 -8.65
N SER A 168 -0.72 -18.68 -9.39
CA SER A 168 -1.94 -18.35 -10.15
C SER A 168 -3.06 -17.71 -9.33
N ALA A 169 -3.25 -18.16 -8.08
CA ALA A 169 -4.27 -17.62 -7.18
C ALA A 169 -4.01 -16.14 -6.84
N TRP A 170 -2.75 -15.76 -6.64
CA TRP A 170 -2.37 -14.38 -6.34
C TRP A 170 -2.44 -13.50 -7.59
N LYS A 171 -1.96 -14.00 -8.72
CA LYS A 171 -2.04 -13.29 -10.01
C LYS A 171 -3.48 -12.91 -10.39
N ALA A 172 -4.44 -13.80 -10.13
CA ALA A 172 -5.85 -13.54 -10.40
C ALA A 172 -6.45 -12.42 -9.52
N LEU A 173 -5.97 -12.30 -8.28
CA LEU A 173 -6.44 -11.29 -7.32
C LEU A 173 -5.70 -9.95 -7.47
N PHE A 174 -4.44 -9.98 -7.91
CA PHE A 174 -3.53 -8.83 -7.96
C PHE A 174 -2.89 -8.70 -9.34
N SER A 175 -3.72 -8.50 -10.36
CA SER A 175 -3.31 -8.57 -11.77
C SER A 175 -2.24 -7.56 -12.20
N ASN A 176 -2.08 -6.45 -11.46
CA ASN A 176 -1.16 -5.36 -11.79
C ASN A 176 -0.18 -5.03 -10.64
N ALA A 177 -0.01 -5.95 -9.69
CA ALA A 177 0.80 -5.72 -8.50
C ALA A 177 1.76 -6.87 -8.23
N ILE A 178 2.88 -6.56 -7.60
CA ILE A 178 3.80 -7.55 -7.03
C ILE A 178 3.41 -7.79 -5.58
N ILE A 179 3.24 -9.06 -5.21
CA ILE A 179 2.99 -9.46 -3.83
C ILE A 179 4.25 -10.09 -3.25
N LEU A 180 4.80 -9.45 -2.22
CA LEU A 180 5.88 -10.00 -1.41
C LEU A 180 5.32 -10.61 -0.13
N GLU A 181 5.71 -11.85 0.15
CA GLU A 181 5.63 -12.43 1.49
C GLU A 181 6.99 -12.30 2.16
N LEU A 182 7.02 -11.70 3.34
CA LEU A 182 8.19 -11.52 4.18
C LEU A 182 7.98 -12.33 5.46
N SER A 183 8.82 -13.34 5.69
CA SER A 183 8.79 -14.18 6.88
C SER A 183 10.05 -13.96 7.71
N VAL A 184 9.95 -14.08 9.03
CA VAL A 184 11.14 -14.08 9.89
C VAL A 184 11.97 -15.31 9.57
N GLY A 185 13.23 -15.13 9.15
CA GLY A 185 14.12 -16.26 8.92
C GLY A 185 14.46 -16.97 10.24
N ASP A 186 14.65 -18.28 10.21
CA ASP A 186 15.18 -19.02 11.36
C ASP A 186 16.51 -18.38 11.81
N LYS A 187 16.62 -18.09 13.11
CA LYS A 187 17.88 -17.69 13.74
C LYS A 187 18.85 -18.88 13.72
N ASN A 188 19.42 -19.24 12.57
CA ASN A 188 20.43 -20.27 12.47
C ASN A 188 21.24 -20.08 11.20
N LEU A 189 22.08 -19.04 11.13
CA LEU A 189 23.17 -19.04 10.15
C LEU A 189 24.47 -18.35 10.60
N ASN A 190 24.60 -17.82 11.83
CA ASN A 190 25.87 -17.21 12.28
C ASN A 190 26.13 -17.19 13.80
N ASP A 191 25.51 -18.07 14.59
CA ASP A 191 25.93 -18.32 15.98
C ASP A 191 26.54 -19.72 16.11
#